data_AF-A0A937BYW1-F1
#
_entry.id   AF-A0A937BYW1-F1
#
_cell.length_a   1.000
_cell.length_b   1.000
_cell.length_c   1.000
_cell.angle_alpha   90.00
_cell.angle_beta   90.00
_cell.angle_gamma   90.00
#
_symmetry.space_group_name_H-M   'P 1'
#
loop_
_entity.id
_entity.type
_entity.pdbx_description
1 polymer ?
#
loop_
_entity_poly.entity_id
_entity_poly.type
_entity_poly.pdbx_seq_one_letter_code
_entity_poly.pdbx_strand_id
1 'polypeptide(L)'
;MIKSPLYIIISFLLLSCGNNHSGDKNEPGSDRYPTPPDSLSKALLPGIADRDFIYDSLARRFPERKREFILIRTSVDHYLQFTGNLKSDFYLVCGDKTGQTIPIISEDSIDLTNRFFIQSRNSAALYSQIQKARNFMQPYCTDSVQRSISKKLEPVSDEKTFTDLYFMDIPPVAVITIINSFDYKVKELEESILSSLLNSKL
;
A
#
# COMPACT_ATOMS: atom_id res chain seq x y z
N MET A 1 24.87 31.20 22.78
CA MET A 1 23.45 30.83 22.61
C MET A 1 23.26 29.37 23.00
N ILE A 2 22.07 29.06 23.48
CA ILE A 2 21.71 27.96 24.38
C ILE A 2 21.60 26.59 23.67
N LYS A 3 22.25 25.59 24.30
CA LYS A 3 21.94 24.14 24.51
C LYS A 3 21.44 23.24 23.34
N SER A 4 22.37 22.41 22.85
CA SER A 4 22.46 20.92 22.88
C SER A 4 21.23 20.00 22.56
N PRO A 5 21.39 18.65 22.47
CA PRO A 5 21.43 17.88 21.22
C PRO A 5 20.40 16.71 21.21
N LEU A 6 20.34 15.85 20.19
CA LEU A 6 19.99 14.43 20.42
C LEU A 6 20.34 13.49 19.23
N TYR A 7 21.25 12.56 19.54
CA TYR A 7 21.44 11.26 18.89
C TYR A 7 20.22 10.37 19.12
N ILE A 8 19.86 9.52 18.15
CA ILE A 8 19.47 8.12 18.40
C ILE A 8 19.95 7.24 17.22
N ILE A 9 20.95 6.40 17.49
CA ILE A 9 21.24 5.14 16.80
C ILE A 9 20.36 4.08 17.47
N ILE A 10 19.67 3.22 16.71
CA ILE A 10 19.13 1.97 17.26
C ILE A 10 19.69 0.80 16.45
N SER A 11 20.66 0.13 17.06
CA SER A 11 20.98 -1.27 16.81
C SER A 11 19.97 -2.15 17.54
N PHE A 12 19.51 -3.23 16.92
CA PHE A 12 18.94 -4.37 17.65
C PHE A 12 19.80 -5.61 17.41
N LEU A 13 20.57 -5.92 18.44
CA LEU A 13 21.20 -7.20 18.72
C LEU A 13 20.36 -7.83 19.83
N LEU A 14 19.76 -8.99 19.58
CA LEU A 14 19.34 -9.93 20.62
C LEU A 14 19.71 -11.32 20.11
N LEU A 15 20.87 -11.82 20.55
CA LEU A 15 21.03 -12.70 21.72
C LEU A 15 20.52 -14.12 21.45
N SER A 16 21.51 -14.95 21.12
CA SER A 16 21.49 -16.39 21.23
C SER A 16 21.35 -16.79 22.71
N CYS A 17 20.37 -17.65 23.01
CA CYS A 17 20.42 -18.57 24.14
C CYS A 17 20.51 -19.97 23.56
N GLY A 18 21.54 -20.71 23.98
CA GLY A 18 21.89 -22.02 23.42
C GLY A 18 21.24 -23.23 24.11
N ASN A 19 21.37 -24.36 23.39
CA ASN A 19 21.61 -25.74 23.83
C ASN A 19 20.60 -26.43 24.78
N ASN A 20 19.89 -27.48 24.33
CA ASN A 20 20.38 -28.87 24.17
C ASN A 20 19.23 -29.90 24.05
N HIS A 21 19.54 -30.99 23.35
CA HIS A 21 19.06 -32.38 23.52
C HIS A 21 17.79 -32.92 22.83
N SER A 22 18.07 -33.73 21.79
CA SER A 22 17.61 -35.10 21.51
C SER A 22 16.12 -35.45 21.49
N GLY A 23 15.68 -36.00 20.36
CA GLY A 23 14.45 -36.79 20.28
C GLY A 23 14.00 -37.04 18.85
N ASP A 24 14.67 -37.97 18.18
CA ASP A 24 14.20 -38.58 16.93
C ASP A 24 12.88 -39.35 17.18
N LYS A 25 11.88 -39.16 16.32
CA LYS A 25 10.82 -40.13 15.96
C LYS A 25 9.82 -39.54 14.94
N ASN A 26 9.73 -40.24 13.82
CA ASN A 26 8.77 -40.12 12.72
C ASN A 26 7.29 -39.98 13.17
N GLU A 27 6.54 -39.09 12.50
CA GLU A 27 5.33 -39.46 11.73
C GLU A 27 4.84 -38.26 10.87
N PRO A 28 4.27 -38.51 9.66
CA PRO A 28 3.84 -37.45 8.74
C PRO A 28 2.39 -37.07 9.02
N GLY A 29 2.15 -35.81 9.36
CA GLY A 29 0.82 -35.29 9.61
C GLY A 29 0.75 -33.81 9.27
N SER A 30 -0.20 -33.48 8.39
CA SER A 30 -0.73 -32.13 8.21
C SER A 30 -1.02 -31.47 9.57
N ASP A 31 -1.05 -30.13 9.55
CA ASP A 31 -1.59 -29.25 10.58
C ASP A 31 -0.62 -28.80 11.67
N ARG A 32 -0.08 -27.59 11.46
CA ARG A 32 0.10 -26.57 12.50
C ARG A 32 0.49 -25.24 11.82
N TYR A 33 -0.50 -24.56 11.27
CA TYR A 33 -0.43 -23.10 11.28
C TYR A 33 -0.36 -22.69 12.76
N PRO A 34 0.54 -21.76 13.14
CA PRO A 34 0.61 -21.31 14.52
C PRO A 34 -0.77 -20.81 14.96
N THR A 35 -1.26 -21.33 16.08
CA THR A 35 -2.51 -20.92 16.70
C THR A 35 -2.49 -19.41 16.87
N PRO A 36 -3.51 -18.68 16.37
CA PRO A 36 -3.44 -17.23 16.28
C PRO A 36 -3.40 -16.62 17.69
N PRO A 37 -2.69 -15.50 17.89
CA PRO A 37 -2.80 -14.75 19.13
C PRO A 37 -4.26 -14.32 19.33
N ASP A 38 -4.77 -14.50 20.55
CA ASP A 38 -6.17 -14.27 20.98
C ASP A 38 -6.72 -12.85 20.73
N SER A 39 -5.96 -11.96 20.10
CA SER A 39 -6.37 -10.59 19.83
C SER A 39 -5.95 -10.14 18.43
N LEU A 40 -6.91 -10.07 17.51
CA LEU A 40 -6.83 -9.38 16.20
C LEU A 40 -6.23 -7.96 16.31
N SER A 41 -6.33 -7.32 17.47
CA SER A 41 -5.72 -6.01 17.76
C SER A 41 -4.19 -6.02 17.76
N LYS A 42 -3.53 -7.17 18.00
CA LYS A 42 -2.08 -7.32 17.90
C LYS A 42 -1.59 -7.52 16.46
N ALA A 43 -2.46 -7.97 15.57
CA ALA A 43 -2.14 -8.16 14.16
C ALA A 43 -1.99 -6.80 13.43
N LEU A 44 -2.68 -5.75 13.88
CA LEU A 44 -2.61 -4.42 13.27
C LEU A 44 -1.36 -3.60 13.65
N LEU A 45 -0.37 -4.18 14.34
CA LEU A 45 0.90 -3.47 14.58
C LEU A 45 1.64 -3.30 13.24
N PRO A 46 2.14 -2.09 12.91
CA PRO A 46 2.86 -1.86 11.67
C PRO A 46 4.03 -2.84 11.54
N GLY A 47 3.99 -3.69 10.52
CA GLY A 47 5.07 -4.65 10.19
C GLY A 47 4.95 -6.05 10.79
N ILE A 48 3.86 -6.43 11.47
CA ILE A 48 3.76 -7.75 12.13
C ILE A 48 2.68 -8.69 11.56
N ALA A 49 1.56 -8.21 10.98
CA ALA A 49 0.61 -9.12 10.32
C ALA A 49 0.71 -9.08 8.81
N ASP A 50 0.75 -10.28 8.24
CA ASP A 50 0.43 -10.53 6.85
C ASP A 50 -0.98 -9.99 6.55
N ARG A 51 -1.09 -9.19 5.49
CA ARG A 51 -2.37 -8.65 5.01
C ARG A 51 -3.38 -9.77 4.78
N ASP A 52 -2.90 -10.93 4.31
CA ASP A 52 -3.72 -12.11 4.07
C ASP A 52 -4.31 -12.68 5.36
N PHE A 53 -3.50 -12.67 6.43
CA PHE A 53 -3.96 -13.11 7.75
C PHE A 53 -5.07 -12.22 8.30
N ILE A 54 -5.01 -10.89 8.07
CA ILE A 54 -6.07 -9.96 8.52
C ILE A 54 -7.37 -10.28 7.79
N TYR A 55 -7.32 -10.47 6.47
CA TYR A 55 -8.48 -10.83 5.66
C TYR A 55 -9.10 -12.17 6.06
N ASP A 56 -8.27 -13.19 6.26
CA ASP A 56 -8.74 -14.51 6.71
C ASP A 56 -9.37 -14.45 8.10
N SER A 57 -8.77 -13.69 9.01
CA SER A 57 -9.28 -13.52 10.37
C SER A 57 -10.61 -12.77 10.39
N LEU A 58 -10.75 -11.72 9.58
CA LEU A 58 -12.01 -11.00 9.39
C LEU A 58 -13.09 -11.91 8.80
N ALA A 59 -12.77 -12.68 7.76
CA ALA A 59 -13.72 -13.60 7.13
C ALA A 59 -14.17 -14.74 8.04
N ARG A 60 -13.32 -15.20 8.97
CA ARG A 60 -13.70 -16.18 10.01
C ARG A 60 -14.59 -15.56 11.08
N ARG A 61 -14.31 -14.32 11.49
CA ARG A 61 -15.06 -13.62 12.54
C ARG A 61 -16.43 -13.12 12.07
N PHE A 62 -16.52 -12.70 10.82
CA PHE A 62 -17.72 -12.12 10.20
C PHE A 62 -18.01 -12.80 8.85
N PRO A 63 -18.41 -14.08 8.85
CA PRO A 63 -18.60 -14.87 7.63
C PRO A 63 -19.65 -14.27 6.68
N GLU A 64 -20.66 -13.59 7.22
CA GLU A 64 -21.69 -12.88 6.46
C GLU A 64 -21.14 -11.71 5.62
N ARG A 65 -20.00 -11.14 6.04
CA ARG A 65 -19.31 -10.04 5.34
C ARG A 65 -18.12 -10.50 4.51
N LYS A 66 -17.86 -11.80 4.42
CA LYS A 66 -16.74 -12.38 3.64
C LYS A 66 -16.65 -11.82 2.23
N ARG A 67 -17.79 -11.64 1.56
CA ARG A 67 -17.84 -11.07 0.21
C ARG A 67 -17.27 -9.64 0.17
N GLU A 68 -17.60 -8.82 1.15
CA GLU A 68 -17.11 -7.43 1.25
C GLU A 68 -15.59 -7.41 1.44
N PHE A 69 -15.05 -8.29 2.29
CA PHE A 69 -13.61 -8.37 2.52
C PHE A 69 -12.84 -8.79 1.26
N ILE A 70 -13.34 -9.80 0.53
CA ILE A 70 -12.77 -10.21 -0.77
C ILE A 70 -12.81 -9.04 -1.76
N LEU A 71 -13.94 -8.34 -1.80
CA LEU A 71 -14.16 -7.21 -2.69
C LEU A 71 -13.16 -6.07 -2.40
N ILE A 72 -12.97 -5.69 -1.14
CA ILE A 72 -11.99 -4.67 -0.73
C ILE A 72 -10.58 -5.11 -1.13
N ARG A 73 -10.18 -6.33 -0.77
CA ARG A 73 -8.86 -6.90 -1.09
C ARG A 73 -8.58 -6.81 -2.59
N THR A 74 -9.51 -7.33 -3.39
CA THR A 74 -9.39 -7.34 -4.86
C THR A 74 -9.28 -5.93 -5.41
N SER A 75 -10.07 -4.97 -4.92
CA SER A 75 -9.99 -3.58 -5.40
C SER A 75 -8.63 -2.95 -5.12
N VAL A 76 -8.04 -3.20 -3.95
CA VAL A 76 -6.72 -2.68 -3.59
C VAL A 76 -5.62 -3.38 -4.39
N ASP A 77 -5.70 -4.70 -4.55
CA ASP A 77 -4.77 -5.49 -5.37
C ASP A 77 -4.74 -5.00 -6.81
N HIS A 78 -5.92 -4.77 -7.39
CA HIS A 78 -6.04 -4.32 -8.77
C HIS A 78 -5.43 -2.92 -8.97
N TYR A 79 -5.62 -2.03 -7.99
CA TYR A 79 -4.99 -0.71 -7.99
C TYR A 79 -3.47 -0.80 -7.90
N LEU A 80 -2.94 -1.55 -6.91
CA LEU A 80 -1.50 -1.69 -6.68
C LEU A 80 -0.78 -2.41 -7.84
N GLN A 81 -1.45 -3.38 -8.46
CA GLN A 81 -0.94 -4.04 -9.66
C GLN A 81 -0.87 -3.06 -10.83
N PHE A 82 -1.91 -2.23 -11.03
CA PHE A 82 -1.90 -1.21 -12.07
C PHE A 82 -0.76 -0.20 -11.85
N THR A 83 -0.59 0.34 -10.65
CA THR A 83 0.48 1.32 -10.38
C THR A 83 1.87 0.67 -10.43
N GLY A 84 2.01 -0.58 -10.02
CA GLY A 84 3.23 -1.38 -10.18
C GLY A 84 3.65 -1.49 -11.65
N ASN A 85 2.72 -1.89 -12.52
CA ASN A 85 2.95 -1.99 -13.96
C ASN A 85 3.26 -0.61 -14.57
N LEU A 86 2.50 0.42 -14.19
CA LEU A 86 2.69 1.79 -14.67
C LEU A 86 4.09 2.33 -14.35
N LYS A 87 4.60 2.07 -13.14
CA LYS A 87 5.98 2.44 -12.75
C LYS A 87 7.01 1.64 -13.53
N SER A 88 6.82 0.32 -13.66
CA SER A 88 7.70 -0.55 -14.45
C SER A 88 7.84 -0.04 -15.89
N ASP A 89 6.71 0.23 -16.56
CA ASP A 89 6.69 0.74 -17.93
C ASP A 89 7.37 2.11 -18.03
N PHE A 90 7.18 2.98 -17.03
CA PHE A 90 7.85 4.27 -17.02
C PHE A 90 9.36 4.16 -16.82
N TYR A 91 9.85 3.25 -15.97
CA TYR A 91 11.27 2.97 -15.83
C TYR A 91 11.89 2.49 -17.14
N LEU A 92 11.18 1.64 -17.89
CA LEU A 92 11.60 1.20 -19.23
C LEU A 92 11.71 2.39 -20.21
N VAL A 93 10.74 3.31 -20.17
CA VAL A 93 10.79 4.56 -20.97
C VAL A 93 11.93 5.48 -20.55
N CYS A 94 12.30 5.47 -19.26
CA CYS A 94 13.46 6.18 -18.74
C CYS A 94 14.80 5.52 -19.13
N GLY A 95 14.78 4.37 -19.79
CA GLY A 95 15.97 3.68 -20.29
C GLY A 95 16.53 2.60 -19.35
N ASP A 96 15.83 2.26 -18.27
CA ASP A 96 16.18 1.09 -17.47
C ASP A 96 15.77 -0.19 -18.22
N LYS A 97 16.63 -1.20 -18.23
CA LYS A 97 16.35 -2.48 -18.89
C LYS A 97 15.55 -3.44 -18.02
N THR A 98 15.53 -3.19 -16.71
CA THR A 98 14.92 -4.09 -15.73
C THR A 98 13.52 -3.66 -15.29
N GLY A 99 13.13 -2.41 -15.53
CA GLY A 99 11.85 -1.87 -15.11
C GLY A 99 11.76 -1.67 -13.60
N GLN A 100 12.84 -1.27 -12.94
CA GLN A 100 12.94 -1.16 -11.47
C GLN A 100 13.32 0.22 -10.97
N THR A 101 14.10 1.00 -11.72
CA THR A 101 14.59 2.31 -11.27
C THR A 101 14.68 3.33 -12.39
N ILE A 102 14.70 4.61 -12.04
CA ILE A 102 15.05 5.69 -12.98
C ILE A 102 16.58 5.71 -13.09
N PRO A 103 17.16 5.62 -14.30
CA PRO A 103 18.59 5.84 -14.50
C PRO A 103 18.96 7.31 -14.25
N ILE A 104 20.13 7.57 -13.68
CA ILE A 104 20.63 8.92 -13.34
C ILE A 104 20.54 9.89 -14.54
N ILE A 105 20.85 9.40 -15.74
CA ILE A 105 20.83 10.20 -16.99
C ILE A 105 19.44 10.73 -17.37
N SER A 106 18.39 10.16 -16.80
CA SER A 106 17.00 10.44 -17.12
C SER A 106 16.24 11.12 -15.98
N GLU A 107 16.87 11.31 -14.81
CA GLU A 107 16.20 11.80 -13.60
C GLU A 107 15.52 13.15 -13.78
N ASP A 108 16.11 14.04 -14.58
CA ASP A 108 15.62 15.41 -14.81
C ASP A 108 14.88 15.58 -16.16
N SER A 109 14.69 14.50 -16.92
CA SER A 109 14.17 14.59 -18.28
C SER A 109 12.64 14.75 -18.33
N ILE A 110 12.17 15.98 -18.15
CA ILE A 110 10.75 16.36 -18.22
C ILE A 110 10.05 15.84 -19.48
N ASP A 111 10.74 15.82 -20.63
CA ASP A 111 10.17 15.34 -21.89
C ASP A 111 9.71 13.87 -21.83
N LEU A 112 10.40 13.04 -21.05
CA LEU A 112 10.01 11.64 -20.86
C LEU A 112 8.72 11.54 -20.05
N THR A 113 8.60 12.34 -18.99
CA THR A 113 7.35 12.47 -18.22
C THR A 113 6.21 12.92 -19.12
N ASN A 114 6.38 14.03 -19.85
CA ASN A 114 5.33 14.61 -20.68
C ASN A 114 4.88 13.62 -21.77
N ARG A 115 5.82 12.92 -22.41
CA ARG A 115 5.50 11.89 -23.41
C ARG A 115 4.73 10.72 -22.80
N PHE A 116 5.15 10.22 -21.65
CA PHE A 116 4.55 9.02 -21.07
C PHE A 116 3.23 9.32 -20.35
N PHE A 117 3.16 10.35 -19.53
CA PHE A 117 1.98 10.62 -18.70
C PHE A 117 0.92 11.46 -19.42
N ILE A 118 1.34 12.46 -20.20
CA ILE A 118 0.42 13.41 -20.84
C ILE A 118 0.03 12.91 -22.24
N GLN A 119 0.99 12.73 -23.13
CA GLN A 119 0.71 12.35 -24.53
C GLN A 119 0.10 10.96 -24.63
N SER A 120 0.61 10.00 -23.84
CA SER A 120 0.07 8.63 -23.81
C SER A 120 -1.13 8.47 -22.87
N ARG A 121 -1.59 9.57 -22.24
CA ARG A 121 -2.74 9.61 -21.32
C ARG A 121 -2.65 8.65 -20.13
N ASN A 122 -1.44 8.31 -19.69
CA ASN A 122 -1.27 7.45 -18.51
C ASN A 122 -1.65 8.16 -17.20
N SER A 123 -1.55 9.49 -17.12
CA SER A 123 -2.07 10.26 -15.97
C SER A 123 -3.58 10.13 -15.85
N ALA A 124 -4.30 10.15 -16.98
CA ALA A 124 -5.75 9.96 -17.04
C ALA A 124 -6.16 8.54 -16.61
N ALA A 125 -5.42 7.53 -17.06
CA ALA A 125 -5.64 6.16 -16.63
C ALA A 125 -5.44 6.01 -15.12
N LEU A 126 -4.38 6.60 -14.56
CA LEU A 126 -4.12 6.63 -13.12
C LEU A 126 -5.25 7.34 -12.36
N TYR A 127 -5.69 8.51 -12.82
CA TYR A 127 -6.83 9.23 -12.24
C TYR A 127 -8.08 8.33 -12.17
N SER A 128 -8.42 7.65 -13.26
CA SER A 128 -9.55 6.73 -13.31
C SER A 128 -9.42 5.59 -12.29
N GLN A 129 -8.23 5.01 -12.13
CA GLN A 129 -8.01 3.93 -11.17
C GLN A 129 -8.09 4.41 -9.72
N ILE A 130 -7.59 5.61 -9.42
CA ILE A 130 -7.75 6.23 -8.09
C ILE A 130 -9.24 6.43 -7.77
N GLN A 131 -10.02 6.97 -8.72
CA GLN A 131 -11.45 7.19 -8.53
C GLN A 131 -12.21 5.86 -8.33
N LYS A 132 -11.87 4.81 -9.10
CA LYS A 132 -12.46 3.48 -8.91
C LYS A 132 -12.17 2.93 -7.52
N ALA A 133 -10.91 2.96 -7.09
CA ALA A 133 -10.50 2.50 -5.77
C ALA A 133 -11.24 3.27 -4.66
N ARG A 134 -11.32 4.60 -4.79
CA ARG A 134 -12.04 5.45 -3.84
C ARG A 134 -13.52 5.14 -3.77
N ASN A 135 -14.23 5.20 -4.90
CA ASN A 135 -15.68 4.99 -4.97
C ASN A 135 -16.07 3.61 -4.45
N PHE A 136 -15.21 2.62 -4.68
CA PHE A 136 -15.42 1.27 -4.19
C PHE A 136 -15.21 1.14 -2.68
N MET A 137 -14.17 1.77 -2.13
CA MET A 137 -13.85 1.70 -0.71
C MET A 137 -14.77 2.58 0.15
N GLN A 138 -15.30 3.67 -0.41
CA GLN A 138 -16.11 4.68 0.29
C GLN A 138 -17.31 4.12 1.09
N PRO A 139 -18.12 3.17 0.59
CA PRO A 139 -19.25 2.61 1.34
C PRO A 139 -18.84 1.86 2.61
N TYR A 140 -17.58 1.43 2.72
CA TYR A 140 -17.05 0.66 3.85
C TYR A 140 -16.41 1.53 4.93
N CYS A 141 -16.45 2.86 4.74
CA CYS A 141 -15.82 3.82 5.62
C CYS A 141 -16.83 4.31 6.66
N THR A 142 -16.45 4.31 7.94
CA THR A 142 -17.24 4.98 8.99
C THR A 142 -17.07 6.50 8.91
N ASP A 143 -17.96 7.29 9.52
CA ASP A 143 -17.92 8.77 9.48
C ASP A 143 -16.55 9.38 9.84
N SER A 144 -15.80 8.73 10.74
CA SER A 144 -14.45 9.16 11.12
C SER A 144 -13.41 8.88 10.04
N VAL A 145 -13.51 7.71 9.40
CA VAL A 145 -12.66 7.23 8.31
C VAL A 145 -12.98 8.01 7.03
N GLN A 146 -14.26 8.25 6.74
CA GLN A 146 -14.76 9.03 5.60
C GLN A 146 -14.18 10.45 5.59
N ARG A 147 -14.14 11.15 6.73
CA ARG A 147 -13.50 12.49 6.82
C ARG A 147 -12.01 12.48 6.50
N SER A 148 -11.30 11.39 6.81
CA SER A 148 -9.88 11.26 6.49
C SER A 148 -9.67 10.91 5.01
N ILE A 149 -10.55 10.12 4.40
CA ILE A 149 -10.48 9.68 3.01
C ILE A 149 -10.85 10.77 2.03
N SER A 150 -11.91 11.52 2.34
CA SER A 150 -12.31 12.73 1.61
C SER A 150 -11.21 13.80 1.59
N LYS A 151 -10.17 13.66 2.41
CA LYS A 151 -8.97 14.50 2.34
C LYS A 151 -7.78 13.80 1.70
N LYS A 152 -7.65 12.48 1.86
CA LYS A 152 -6.48 11.71 1.42
C LYS A 152 -6.51 11.33 -0.07
N LEU A 153 -7.67 10.91 -0.59
CA LEU A 153 -7.85 10.40 -1.97
C LEU A 153 -8.84 11.20 -2.82
N GLU A 154 -9.58 12.15 -2.23
CA GLU A 154 -10.55 12.98 -2.95
C GLU A 154 -9.92 14.34 -3.34
N PRO A 155 -10.06 14.78 -4.62
CA PRO A 155 -8.96 15.45 -5.30
C PRO A 155 -9.39 16.79 -5.90
N VAL A 156 -8.41 17.47 -6.45
CA VAL A 156 -8.51 18.13 -7.75
C VAL A 156 -9.74 17.69 -8.58
N SER A 157 -10.56 18.65 -9.02
CA SER A 157 -11.96 18.48 -9.47
C SER A 157 -12.18 17.55 -10.67
N ASP A 158 -11.15 17.31 -11.48
CA ASP A 158 -11.26 16.66 -12.78
C ASP A 158 -9.91 16.11 -13.26
N GLU A 159 -9.96 15.24 -14.28
CA GLU A 159 -8.80 14.57 -14.89
C GLU A 159 -7.72 15.54 -15.39
N LYS A 160 -8.15 16.65 -15.99
CA LYS A 160 -7.22 17.63 -16.56
C LYS A 160 -6.45 18.32 -15.45
N THR A 161 -7.17 18.86 -14.47
CA THR A 161 -6.55 19.53 -13.33
C THR A 161 -5.67 18.56 -12.54
N PHE A 162 -6.04 17.28 -12.42
CA PHE A 162 -5.18 16.24 -11.85
C PHE A 162 -3.87 16.07 -12.63
N THR A 163 -3.95 15.98 -13.96
CA THR A 163 -2.77 15.86 -14.83
C THR A 163 -1.87 17.08 -14.71
N ASP A 164 -2.46 18.27 -14.79
CA ASP A 164 -1.74 19.55 -14.71
C ASP A 164 -1.05 19.72 -13.34
N LEU A 165 -1.71 19.34 -12.25
CA LEU A 165 -1.16 19.51 -10.89
C LEU A 165 -0.01 18.53 -10.59
N TYR A 166 -0.12 17.29 -11.06
CA TYR A 166 0.75 16.21 -10.61
C TYR A 166 1.72 15.68 -11.65
N PHE A 167 1.55 15.97 -12.93
CA PHE A 167 2.35 15.34 -13.99
C PHE A 167 2.86 16.31 -15.06
N MET A 168 2.38 17.56 -15.08
CA MET A 168 2.84 18.56 -16.03
C MET A 168 4.21 19.12 -15.62
N ASP A 169 5.17 19.03 -16.54
CA ASP A 169 6.49 19.64 -16.44
C ASP A 169 7.29 19.24 -15.19
N ILE A 170 7.14 17.99 -14.75
CA ILE A 170 7.90 17.45 -13.60
C ILE A 170 8.90 16.36 -14.02
N PRO A 171 10.03 16.24 -13.29
CA PRO A 171 11.04 15.22 -13.55
C PRO A 171 10.52 13.80 -13.20
N PRO A 172 11.02 12.74 -13.88
CA PRO A 172 10.66 11.36 -13.59
C PRO A 172 10.69 10.95 -12.11
N VAL A 173 11.68 11.41 -11.33
CA VAL A 173 11.80 11.08 -9.90
C VAL A 173 10.61 11.60 -9.10
N ALA A 174 10.14 12.80 -9.41
CA ALA A 174 8.97 13.39 -8.78
C ALA A 174 7.70 12.58 -9.12
N VAL A 175 7.58 12.13 -10.37
CA VAL A 175 6.43 11.32 -10.81
C VAL A 175 6.32 10.02 -10.02
N ILE A 176 7.42 9.29 -9.87
CA ILE A 176 7.45 8.04 -9.10
C ILE A 176 7.10 8.30 -7.63
N THR A 177 7.60 9.40 -7.06
CA THR A 177 7.27 9.82 -5.70
C THR A 177 5.78 10.08 -5.53
N ILE A 178 5.15 10.74 -6.51
CA ILE A 178 3.71 11.03 -6.52
C ILE A 178 2.91 9.73 -6.59
N ILE A 179 3.27 8.80 -7.48
CA ILE A 179 2.58 7.49 -7.60
C ILE A 179 2.71 6.71 -6.29
N ASN A 180 3.91 6.64 -5.70
CA ASN A 180 4.13 5.96 -4.42
C ASN A 180 3.31 6.59 -3.28
N SER A 181 3.14 7.92 -3.29
CA SER A 181 2.26 8.61 -2.33
C SER A 181 0.80 8.17 -2.48
N PHE A 182 0.30 7.98 -3.71
CA PHE A 182 -1.05 7.43 -3.90
C PHE A 182 -1.15 5.96 -3.48
N ASP A 183 -0.15 5.13 -3.77
CA ASP A 183 -0.08 3.74 -3.29
C ASP A 183 -0.17 3.67 -1.76
N TYR A 184 0.59 4.52 -1.07
CA TYR A 184 0.57 4.61 0.38
C TYR A 184 -0.82 5.02 0.90
N LYS A 185 -1.44 6.04 0.29
CA LYS A 185 -2.78 6.50 0.69
C LYS A 185 -3.86 5.44 0.50
N VAL A 186 -3.78 4.64 -0.56
CA VAL A 186 -4.71 3.51 -0.78
C VAL A 186 -4.52 2.43 0.28
N LYS A 187 -3.28 2.10 0.65
CA LYS A 187 -2.98 1.15 1.73
C LYS A 187 -3.44 1.65 3.10
N GLU A 188 -3.16 2.91 3.44
CA GLU A 188 -3.67 3.52 4.69
C GLU A 188 -5.20 3.47 4.76
N LEU A 189 -5.87 3.67 3.62
CA LEU A 189 -7.32 3.56 3.54
C LEU A 189 -7.78 2.13 3.81
N GLU A 190 -7.21 1.15 3.11
CA GLU A 190 -7.48 -0.27 3.36
C GLU A 190 -7.34 -0.60 4.85
N GLU A 191 -6.21 -0.26 5.46
CA GLU A 191 -5.95 -0.48 6.89
C GLU A 191 -6.98 0.21 7.79
N SER A 192 -7.40 1.42 7.45
CA SER A 192 -8.41 2.18 8.20
C SER A 192 -9.78 1.50 8.13
N ILE A 193 -10.17 1.01 6.95
CA ILE A 193 -11.41 0.24 6.78
C ILE A 193 -11.33 -1.05 7.59
N LEU A 194 -10.27 -1.85 7.43
CA LEU A 194 -10.10 -3.12 8.13
C LEU A 194 -10.11 -2.92 9.65
N SER A 195 -9.41 -1.90 10.15
CA SER A 195 -9.41 -1.54 11.57
C SER A 195 -10.79 -1.12 12.07
N SER A 196 -11.52 -0.33 11.29
CA SER A 196 -12.88 0.09 11.62
C SER A 196 -13.84 -1.11 11.69
N LEU A 197 -13.69 -2.07 10.78
CA LEU A 197 -14.49 -3.30 10.73
C LEU A 197 -14.17 -4.24 11.90
N LEU A 198 -12.91 -4.28 12.34
CA LEU A 198 -12.48 -5.07 13.50
C LEU A 198 -12.97 -4.50 14.82
N ASN A 199 -13.07 -3.17 14.91
CA ASN A 199 -13.45 -2.45 16.12
C ASN A 199 -14.95 -2.15 16.19
N SER A 200 -15.68 -2.23 15.07
CA SER A 200 -17.13 -2.15 15.10
C SER A 200 -17.68 -3.34 15.89
N LYS A 201 -18.22 -3.07 17.08
CA LYS A 201 -19.19 -3.95 17.72
C LYS A 201 -20.44 -3.93 16.85
N LEU A 202 -20.48 -4.80 15.84
CA LEU A 202 -21.74 -5.22 15.23
C LEU A 202 -22.26 -6.40 16.06
#